data_AF-A0A7S2Y825-F1
#
_entry.id   AF-A0A7S2Y825-F1
#
_cell.length_a   1.000
_cell.length_b   1.000
_cell.length_c   1.000
_cell.angle_alpha   90.00
_cell.angle_beta   90.00
_cell.angle_gamma   90.00
#
_symmetry.space_group_name_H-M   'P 1'
#
loop_
_entity.id
_entity.type
_entity.pdbx_description
1 polymer ?
#
loop_
_entity_poly.entity_id
_entity_poly.type
_entity_poly.pdbx_seq_one_letter_code
_entity_poly.pdbx_strand_id
1 'polypeptide(L)'
;VKLLSRITSPDAWLAEDTNNRDAKSLHNVTYGITSDPMTQFACVFSALIHDVDHTGVPNTTLVQENCHLAQVYKGRSVAEQNSVDVAWELFMDESFVDLRSVICATNEELLRFRELVVNSVMATDIMDKELKALRNARWEKAFSGVESAIDESPSLLLNRKATIVIEHLLQASDVAHTMQHWHVYRAWNERLFREMTVAYREGRAEKDPVEFWYQGEMGFFD
;
A
#
# COMPACT_ATOMS: atom_id res chain seq x y z
N VAL A 1 10.07 -9.62 -19.90
CA VAL A 1 9.23 -9.72 -21.13
C VAL A 1 7.77 -10.13 -20.86
N LYS A 2 7.41 -10.76 -19.73
CA LYS A 2 6.01 -11.10 -19.39
C LYS A 2 5.13 -9.94 -18.84
N LEU A 3 5.74 -8.86 -18.32
CA LEU A 3 5.00 -7.70 -17.78
C LEU A 3 4.44 -6.81 -18.91
N LEU A 4 5.22 -6.62 -19.97
CA LEU A 4 4.87 -5.76 -21.12
C LEU A 4 3.74 -6.35 -22.00
N SER A 5 3.55 -7.67 -21.99
CA SER A 5 2.46 -8.31 -22.76
C SER A 5 1.08 -8.13 -22.12
N ARG A 6 0.99 -7.49 -20.95
CA ARG A 6 -0.27 -7.17 -20.25
C ARG A 6 -0.62 -5.68 -20.28
N ILE A 7 0.26 -4.84 -20.82
CA ILE A 7 -0.03 -3.43 -21.07
C ILE A 7 -0.73 -3.37 -22.44
N THR A 8 -2.04 -3.53 -22.44
CA THR A 8 -2.87 -3.20 -23.61
C THR A 8 -2.91 -1.68 -23.75
N SER A 9 -2.52 -1.15 -24.91
CA SER A 9 -2.60 0.30 -25.14
C SER A 9 -4.07 0.75 -25.13
N PRO A 10 -4.36 1.98 -24.66
CA PRO A 10 -5.69 2.58 -24.74
C PRO A 10 -6.22 2.73 -26.17
N ASP A 11 -5.38 2.57 -27.20
CA ASP A 11 -5.77 2.84 -28.59
C ASP A 11 -6.74 1.78 -29.15
N ALA A 12 -6.79 0.59 -28.55
CA ALA A 12 -7.79 -0.43 -28.88
C ALA A 12 -9.20 -0.11 -28.33
N TRP A 13 -9.35 0.93 -27.49
CA TRP A 13 -10.59 1.25 -26.77
C TRP A 13 -11.41 2.36 -27.42
N LEU A 14 -10.84 3.09 -28.39
CA LEU A 14 -11.50 4.22 -29.05
C LEU A 14 -12.28 3.84 -30.31
N ALA A 15 -12.32 2.56 -30.67
CA ALA A 15 -13.00 2.08 -31.86
C ALA A 15 -13.80 0.80 -31.55
N GLU A 16 -14.96 0.94 -30.89
CA GLU A 16 -16.23 0.30 -31.24
C GLU A 16 -17.22 0.37 -30.07
N ASP A 17 -18.46 0.70 -30.41
CA ASP A 17 -19.58 0.99 -29.50
C ASP A 17 -20.15 -0.33 -28.93
N THR A 18 -19.58 -0.87 -27.84
CA THR A 18 -20.07 -2.10 -27.17
C THR A 18 -20.06 -2.07 -25.63
N ASN A 19 -20.75 -1.09 -25.04
CA ASN A 19 -20.84 -0.82 -23.59
C ASN A 19 -20.90 -2.01 -22.60
N ASN A 20 -21.43 -3.19 -22.97
CA ASN A 20 -21.56 -4.34 -22.06
C ASN A 20 -20.41 -5.37 -22.16
N ARG A 21 -19.72 -5.45 -23.30
CA ARG A 21 -18.52 -6.31 -23.44
C ARG A 21 -17.30 -5.66 -22.81
N ASP A 22 -17.20 -4.34 -22.95
CA ASP A 22 -16.09 -3.56 -22.42
C ASP A 22 -16.10 -3.52 -20.89
N ALA A 23 -17.27 -3.36 -20.26
CA ALA A 23 -17.41 -3.38 -18.80
C ALA A 23 -17.04 -4.74 -18.18
N LYS A 24 -17.44 -5.87 -18.79
CA LYS A 24 -17.05 -7.21 -18.33
C LYS A 24 -15.56 -7.49 -18.58
N SER A 25 -15.01 -6.99 -19.69
CA SER A 25 -13.58 -7.08 -19.99
C SER A 25 -12.75 -6.30 -18.96
N LEU A 26 -13.12 -5.04 -18.69
CA LEU A 26 -12.52 -4.18 -17.66
C LEU A 26 -12.61 -4.81 -16.26
N HIS A 27 -13.77 -5.36 -15.89
CA HIS A 27 -13.97 -6.05 -14.62
C HIS A 27 -12.99 -7.22 -14.45
N ASN A 28 -12.81 -8.04 -15.48
CA ASN A 28 -11.92 -9.20 -15.42
C ASN A 28 -10.43 -8.81 -15.45
N VAL A 29 -10.06 -7.79 -16.23
CA VAL A 29 -8.67 -7.33 -16.36
C VAL A 29 -8.20 -6.62 -15.09
N THR A 30 -9.09 -5.89 -14.41
CA THR A 30 -8.78 -5.14 -13.17
C THR A 30 -9.08 -5.95 -11.91
N TYR A 31 -9.43 -7.23 -12.04
CA TYR A 31 -9.83 -8.10 -10.93
C TYR A 31 -10.98 -7.52 -10.09
N GLY A 32 -11.92 -6.82 -10.73
CA GLY A 32 -13.07 -6.20 -10.09
C GLY A 32 -12.80 -4.84 -9.44
N ILE A 33 -11.54 -4.38 -9.39
CA ILE A 33 -11.18 -3.09 -8.77
C ILE A 33 -11.95 -1.93 -9.42
N THR A 34 -12.02 -1.85 -10.75
CA THR A 34 -12.71 -0.74 -11.42
C THR A 34 -14.24 -0.83 -11.31
N SER A 35 -14.79 -1.94 -10.84
CA SER A 35 -16.23 -2.16 -10.72
C SER A 35 -16.73 -2.13 -9.28
N ASP A 36 -15.84 -2.11 -8.29
CA ASP A 36 -16.18 -2.06 -6.87
C ASP A 36 -15.75 -0.72 -6.25
N PRO A 37 -16.70 0.22 -6.05
CA PRO A 37 -16.41 1.55 -5.50
C PRO A 37 -15.74 1.51 -4.12
N MET A 38 -16.09 0.53 -3.28
CA MET A 38 -15.48 0.37 -1.95
C MET A 38 -13.99 0.07 -2.06
N THR A 39 -13.62 -0.81 -2.98
CA THR A 39 -12.23 -1.20 -3.22
C THR A 39 -11.40 -0.02 -3.75
N GLN A 40 -11.96 0.81 -4.63
CA GLN A 40 -11.31 2.04 -5.09
C GLN A 40 -11.12 3.05 -3.97
N PHE A 41 -12.18 3.27 -3.18
CA PHE A 41 -12.12 4.17 -2.04
C PHE A 41 -11.11 3.68 -1.01
N ALA A 42 -11.08 2.38 -0.71
CA ALA A 42 -10.09 1.77 0.19
C ALA A 42 -8.65 2.01 -0.28
N CYS A 43 -8.38 1.91 -1.58
CA CYS A 43 -7.06 2.20 -2.14
C CYS A 43 -6.66 3.67 -1.89
N VAL A 44 -7.54 4.63 -2.20
CA VAL A 44 -7.27 6.06 -2.00
C VAL A 44 -7.16 6.40 -0.51
N PHE A 45 -8.05 5.86 0.31
CA PHE A 45 -8.03 6.04 1.75
C PHE A 45 -6.74 5.50 2.37
N SER A 46 -6.31 4.29 1.97
CA SER A 46 -5.04 3.71 2.43
C SER A 46 -3.84 4.57 2.05
N ALA A 47 -3.80 5.09 0.82
CA ALA A 47 -2.73 5.99 0.40
C ALA A 47 -2.72 7.30 1.21
N LEU A 48 -3.89 7.83 1.60
CA LEU A 48 -4.00 9.02 2.44
C LEU A 48 -3.45 8.78 3.86
N ILE A 49 -3.68 7.60 4.43
CA ILE A 49 -3.42 7.34 5.86
C ILE A 49 -2.11 6.61 6.14
N HIS A 50 -1.41 6.07 5.13
CA HIS A 50 -0.34 5.09 5.36
C HIS A 50 0.79 5.56 6.29
N ASP A 51 1.09 6.87 6.32
CA ASP A 51 2.12 7.49 7.15
C ASP A 51 1.57 8.49 8.19
N VAL A 52 0.30 8.38 8.60
CA VAL A 52 -0.24 9.28 9.63
C VAL A 52 0.52 9.09 10.95
N ASP A 53 0.86 10.20 11.61
CA ASP A 53 1.65 10.21 12.85
C ASP A 53 3.10 9.67 12.70
N HIS A 54 3.64 9.61 11.47
CA HIS A 54 5.04 9.26 11.26
C HIS A 54 5.99 10.30 11.90
N THR A 55 6.97 9.82 12.68
CA THR A 55 7.85 10.69 13.50
C THR A 55 9.23 10.93 12.89
N GLY A 56 9.41 10.55 11.62
CA GLY A 56 10.64 10.76 10.85
C GLY A 56 11.78 9.80 11.18
N VAL A 57 11.47 8.64 11.78
CA VAL A 57 12.46 7.62 12.13
C VAL A 57 11.95 6.23 11.73
N PRO A 58 12.84 5.30 11.34
CA PRO A 58 12.44 3.95 10.96
C PRO A 58 11.88 3.16 12.14
N ASN A 59 11.13 2.09 11.83
CA ASN A 59 10.56 1.16 12.82
C ASN A 59 11.61 0.64 13.83
N THR A 60 12.86 0.42 13.42
CA THR A 60 13.94 -0.01 14.33
C THR A 60 14.23 0.99 15.44
N THR A 61 14.22 2.29 15.11
CA THR A 61 14.41 3.38 16.07
C THR A 61 13.14 3.59 16.89
N LEU A 62 11.96 3.59 16.23
CA LEU A 62 10.68 3.79 16.90
C LEU A 62 10.43 2.74 18.00
N VAL A 63 10.82 1.49 17.78
CA VAL A 63 10.74 0.41 18.78
C VAL A 63 11.63 0.68 19.99
N GLN A 64 12.80 1.29 19.79
CA GLN A 64 13.72 1.62 20.87
C GLN A 64 13.25 2.84 21.67
N GLU A 65 12.68 3.84 20.99
CA GLU A 65 12.25 5.11 21.60
C GLU A 65 10.89 5.01 22.29
N ASN A 66 9.94 4.27 21.70
CA ASN A 66 8.55 4.22 22.16
C ASN A 66 8.18 2.84 22.70
N CYS A 67 8.45 2.64 23.99
CA CYS A 67 8.17 1.37 24.67
C CYS A 67 6.69 0.97 24.64
N HIS A 68 5.77 1.94 24.60
CA HIS A 68 4.34 1.67 24.57
C HIS A 68 3.92 1.09 23.21
N LEU A 69 4.21 1.80 22.11
CA LEU A 69 3.89 1.32 20.76
C LEU A 69 4.59 -0.01 20.45
N ALA A 70 5.86 -0.14 20.87
CA ALA A 70 6.60 -1.39 20.75
C ALA A 70 5.91 -2.56 21.48
N GLN A 71 5.35 -2.32 22.67
CA GLN A 71 4.62 -3.33 23.42
C GLN A 71 3.27 -3.67 22.78
N VAL A 72 2.50 -2.65 22.36
CA VAL A 72 1.18 -2.81 21.74
C VAL A 72 1.31 -3.63 20.44
N TYR A 73 2.24 -3.25 19.58
CA TYR A 73 2.45 -3.85 18.26
C TYR A 73 3.50 -4.96 18.23
N LYS A 74 4.03 -5.36 19.39
CA LYS A 74 5.05 -6.42 19.56
C LYS A 74 6.30 -6.20 18.70
N GLY A 75 6.66 -4.94 18.46
CA GLY A 75 7.83 -4.53 17.70
C GLY A 75 7.80 -4.88 16.20
N ARG A 76 6.62 -5.14 15.62
CA ARG A 76 6.45 -5.43 14.18
C ARG A 76 5.66 -4.30 13.53
N SER A 77 6.09 -3.81 12.37
CA SER A 77 5.39 -2.77 11.57
C SER A 77 4.71 -1.69 12.43
N VAL A 78 5.50 -1.09 13.33
CA VAL A 78 4.98 -0.28 14.43
C VAL A 78 4.38 1.01 13.90
N ALA A 79 5.05 1.65 12.94
CA ALA A 79 4.57 2.85 12.26
C ALA A 79 3.28 2.57 11.48
N GLU A 80 3.26 1.51 10.66
CA GLU A 80 2.12 1.18 9.80
C GLU A 80 0.88 0.78 10.62
N GLN A 81 1.06 0.04 11.72
CA GLN A 81 -0.05 -0.28 12.63
C GLN A 81 -0.56 0.97 13.37
N ASN A 82 0.34 1.84 13.82
CA ASN A 82 -0.04 3.12 14.44
C ASN A 82 -0.84 3.97 13.45
N SER A 83 -0.40 4.05 12.19
CA SER A 83 -1.10 4.76 11.13
C SER A 83 -2.54 4.28 10.96
N VAL A 84 -2.73 2.96 10.91
CA VAL A 84 -4.06 2.35 10.83
C VAL A 84 -4.91 2.69 12.05
N ASP A 85 -4.38 2.56 13.26
CA ASP A 85 -5.16 2.75 14.48
C ASP A 85 -5.56 4.21 14.66
N VAL A 86 -4.65 5.16 14.47
CA VAL A 86 -4.92 6.61 14.55
C VAL A 86 -5.98 7.02 13.52
N ALA A 87 -5.80 6.62 12.25
CA ALA A 87 -6.75 6.96 11.21
C ALA A 87 -8.12 6.30 11.43
N TRP A 88 -8.14 5.06 11.95
CA TRP A 88 -9.37 4.34 12.16
C TRP A 88 -10.15 4.83 13.38
N GLU A 89 -9.46 5.20 14.46
CA GLU A 89 -10.06 5.87 15.61
C GLU A 89 -10.76 7.16 15.16
N LEU A 90 -10.07 8.01 14.39
CA LEU A 90 -10.65 9.22 13.82
C LEU A 90 -11.82 8.91 12.88
N PHE A 91 -11.68 7.91 12.01
CA PHE A 91 -12.74 7.50 11.09
C PHE A 91 -13.99 6.98 11.82
N MET A 92 -13.86 6.46 13.04
CA MET A 92 -14.96 5.96 13.86
C MET A 92 -15.68 7.04 14.68
N ASP A 93 -15.11 8.25 14.77
CA ASP A 93 -15.72 9.39 15.45
C ASP A 93 -17.13 9.70 14.91
N GLU A 94 -18.01 10.21 15.77
CA GLU A 94 -19.40 10.50 15.41
C GLU A 94 -19.53 11.50 14.26
N SER A 95 -18.56 12.41 14.11
CA SER A 95 -18.53 13.39 13.01
C SER A 95 -18.43 12.77 11.62
N PHE A 96 -17.99 11.51 11.51
CA PHE A 96 -17.87 10.78 10.24
C PHE A 96 -18.97 9.74 10.00
N VAL A 97 -20.03 9.70 10.83
CA VAL A 97 -21.15 8.74 10.66
C VAL A 97 -21.74 8.79 9.25
N ASP A 98 -21.99 9.99 8.71
CA ASP A 98 -22.60 10.15 7.39
C ASP A 98 -21.69 9.58 6.29
N LEU A 99 -20.38 9.87 6.37
CA LEU A 99 -19.38 9.34 5.45
C LEU A 99 -19.33 7.80 5.53
N ARG A 100 -19.27 7.24 6.75
CA ARG A 100 -19.26 5.78 6.94
C ARG A 100 -20.50 5.12 6.36
N SER A 101 -21.68 5.71 6.55
CA SER A 101 -22.94 5.16 6.05
C SER A 101 -23.02 5.11 4.52
N VAL A 102 -22.32 6.00 3.83
CA VAL A 102 -22.25 6.02 2.36
C VAL A 102 -21.29 4.95 1.83
N ILE A 103 -20.17 4.72 2.53
CA ILE A 103 -19.13 3.77 2.10
C ILE A 103 -19.51 2.33 2.50
N CYS A 104 -20.06 2.17 3.71
CA CYS A 104 -20.36 0.89 4.35
C CYS A 104 -21.78 0.93 4.91
N ALA A 105 -22.76 0.39 4.18
CA ALA A 105 -24.15 0.35 4.63
C ALA A 105 -24.39 -0.72 5.70
N THR A 106 -23.54 -1.75 5.73
CA THR A 106 -23.62 -2.87 6.67
C THR A 106 -22.34 -3.05 7.49
N ASN A 107 -22.45 -3.74 8.62
CA ASN A 107 -21.28 -4.13 9.41
C ASN A 107 -20.35 -5.07 8.65
N GLU A 108 -20.88 -5.92 7.75
CA GLU A 108 -20.07 -6.80 6.91
C GLU A 108 -19.22 -5.99 5.92
N GLU A 109 -19.81 -4.98 5.29
CA GLU A 109 -19.11 -4.03 4.43
C GLU A 109 -18.05 -3.22 5.18
N LEU A 110 -18.34 -2.81 6.42
CA LEU A 110 -17.38 -2.11 7.26
C LEU A 110 -16.17 -3.00 7.61
N LEU A 111 -16.41 -4.26 7.93
CA LEU A 111 -15.34 -5.25 8.18
C LEU A 111 -14.52 -5.49 6.92
N ARG A 112 -15.16 -5.63 5.76
CA ARG A 112 -14.48 -5.78 4.46
C ARG A 112 -13.65 -4.54 4.12
N PHE A 113 -14.18 -3.36 4.34
CA PHE A 113 -13.46 -2.10 4.14
C PHE A 113 -12.24 -2.02 5.06
N ARG A 114 -12.40 -2.35 6.36
CA ARG A 114 -11.28 -2.41 7.31
C ARG A 114 -10.21 -3.40 6.84
N GLU A 115 -10.60 -4.59 6.40
CA GLU A 115 -9.67 -5.61 5.92
C GLU A 115 -8.86 -5.12 4.71
N LEU A 116 -9.51 -4.44 3.75
CA LEU A 116 -8.84 -3.84 2.59
C LEU A 116 -7.83 -2.77 3.02
N VAL A 117 -8.23 -1.87 3.91
CA VAL A 117 -7.38 -0.78 4.40
C VAL A 117 -6.18 -1.31 5.18
N VAL A 118 -6.41 -2.22 6.14
CA VAL A 118 -5.36 -2.82 6.97
C VAL A 118 -4.37 -3.56 6.09
N ASN A 119 -4.82 -4.45 5.19
CA ASN A 119 -3.89 -5.18 4.32
C ASN A 119 -3.07 -4.24 3.42
N SER A 120 -3.68 -3.16 2.92
CA SER A 120 -3.02 -2.20 2.04
C SER A 120 -1.95 -1.37 2.75
N VAL A 121 -2.25 -0.85 3.94
CA VAL A 121 -1.27 -0.08 4.74
C VAL A 121 -0.17 -0.99 5.29
N MET A 122 -0.51 -2.16 5.80
CA MET A 122 0.51 -3.11 6.29
C MET A 122 1.46 -3.58 5.18
N ALA A 123 1.05 -3.49 3.91
CA ALA A 123 1.93 -3.80 2.79
C ALA A 123 2.99 -2.72 2.54
N THR A 124 2.85 -1.48 3.04
CA THR A 124 3.88 -0.44 2.86
C THR A 124 5.13 -0.70 3.70
N ASP A 125 5.06 -1.54 4.74
CA ASP A 125 6.25 -2.07 5.40
C ASP A 125 7.01 -3.04 4.48
N ILE A 126 7.98 -2.49 3.74
CA ILE A 126 8.84 -3.26 2.83
C ILE A 126 10.04 -3.90 3.54
N MET A 127 10.31 -3.51 4.78
CA MET A 127 11.51 -3.90 5.54
C MET A 127 11.27 -5.15 6.39
N ASP A 128 10.01 -5.44 6.77
CA ASP A 128 9.66 -6.70 7.41
C ASP A 128 9.76 -7.88 6.42
N LYS A 129 10.73 -8.75 6.70
CA LYS A 129 11.06 -9.92 5.88
C LYS A 129 9.96 -10.99 5.90
N GLU A 130 9.25 -11.15 7.02
CA GLU A 130 8.14 -12.10 7.13
C GLU A 130 6.95 -11.62 6.28
N LEU A 131 6.60 -10.34 6.37
CA LEU A 131 5.57 -9.70 5.55
C LEU A 131 5.90 -9.75 4.07
N LYS A 132 7.15 -9.46 3.68
CA LYS A 132 7.63 -9.60 2.30
C LYS A 132 7.51 -11.03 1.78
N ALA A 133 7.90 -12.04 2.58
CA ALA A 133 7.78 -13.44 2.20
C ALA A 133 6.32 -13.87 2.05
N LEU A 134 5.46 -13.45 2.98
CA LEU A 134 4.03 -13.76 2.98
C LEU A 134 3.33 -13.14 1.76
N ARG A 135 3.68 -11.91 1.40
CA ARG A 135 3.19 -11.25 0.18
C ARG A 135 3.63 -11.96 -1.09
N ASN A 136 4.92 -12.32 -1.19
CA ASN A 136 5.42 -13.08 -2.33
C ASN A 136 4.69 -14.42 -2.48
N ALA A 137 4.43 -15.12 -1.37
CA ALA A 137 3.65 -16.35 -1.37
C ALA A 137 2.18 -16.12 -1.79
N ARG A 138 1.56 -15.01 -1.36
CA ARG A 138 0.20 -14.62 -1.80
C ARG A 138 0.16 -14.33 -3.29
N TRP A 139 1.15 -13.60 -3.83
CA TRP A 139 1.28 -13.30 -5.25
C TRP A 139 1.42 -14.58 -6.08
N GLU A 140 2.37 -15.44 -5.72
CA GLU A 140 2.57 -16.72 -6.41
C GLU A 140 1.30 -17.56 -6.35
N LYS A 141 0.65 -17.70 -5.19
CA LYS A 141 -0.63 -18.43 -5.10
C LYS A 141 -1.73 -17.83 -6.00
N ALA A 142 -1.79 -16.51 -6.13
CA ALA A 142 -2.82 -15.83 -6.92
C ALA A 142 -2.57 -15.89 -8.44
N PHE A 143 -1.30 -15.95 -8.87
CA PHE A 143 -0.93 -15.74 -10.28
C PHE A 143 -0.08 -16.85 -10.94
N SER A 144 0.44 -17.83 -10.19
CA SER A 144 1.28 -18.92 -10.73
C SER A 144 0.53 -20.00 -11.51
N GLY A 145 -0.81 -19.91 -11.61
CA GLY A 145 -1.62 -20.84 -12.42
C GLY A 145 -1.78 -22.24 -11.81
N VAL A 146 -1.30 -22.47 -10.58
CA VAL A 146 -1.60 -23.70 -9.84
C VAL A 146 -3.04 -23.61 -9.34
N GLU A 147 -3.93 -24.36 -9.99
CA GLU A 147 -5.32 -24.57 -9.57
C GLU A 147 -5.37 -25.22 -8.18
N SER A 148 -5.18 -24.41 -7.15
CA SER A 148 -5.48 -24.78 -5.76
C SER A 148 -6.96 -24.54 -5.44
N ALA A 149 -7.77 -24.19 -6.45
CA ALA A 149 -9.11 -23.64 -6.32
C ALA A 149 -10.20 -24.69 -6.57
N ILE A 150 -10.10 -25.85 -5.91
CA ILE A 150 -11.14 -26.88 -6.03
C ILE A 150 -12.38 -26.53 -5.17
N ASP A 151 -12.34 -25.50 -4.30
CA ASP A 151 -13.47 -25.18 -3.39
C ASP A 151 -13.66 -23.68 -3.06
N GLU A 152 -12.92 -22.76 -3.71
CA GLU A 152 -13.01 -21.32 -3.38
C GLU A 152 -13.96 -20.61 -4.36
N SER A 153 -14.94 -19.86 -3.83
CA SER A 153 -15.92 -19.18 -4.68
C SER A 153 -15.25 -18.18 -5.63
N PRO A 154 -15.76 -17.99 -6.87
CA PRO A 154 -15.18 -17.05 -7.82
C PRO A 154 -15.05 -15.61 -7.31
N SER A 155 -15.98 -15.17 -6.45
CA SER A 155 -15.95 -13.83 -5.85
C SER A 155 -14.84 -13.68 -4.81
N LEU A 156 -14.60 -14.70 -3.98
CA LEU A 156 -13.50 -14.70 -3.01
C LEU A 156 -12.13 -14.66 -3.70
N LEU A 157 -11.96 -15.44 -4.77
CA LEU A 157 -10.75 -15.43 -5.59
C LEU A 157 -10.50 -14.05 -6.22
N LEU A 158 -11.56 -13.40 -6.71
CA LEU A 158 -11.49 -12.08 -7.30
C LEU A 158 -11.10 -11.02 -6.26
N ASN A 159 -11.78 -11.01 -5.11
CA ASN A 159 -11.48 -10.10 -3.99
C ASN A 159 -10.03 -10.24 -3.53
N ARG A 160 -9.54 -11.47 -3.38
CA ARG A 160 -8.15 -11.74 -3.00
C ARG A 160 -7.15 -11.18 -4.02
N LYS A 161 -7.41 -11.35 -5.32
CA LYS A 161 -6.55 -10.78 -6.38
C LYS A 161 -6.57 -9.26 -6.35
N ALA A 162 -7.74 -8.66 -6.13
CA ALA A 162 -7.88 -7.21 -6.01
C ALA A 162 -7.02 -6.66 -4.86
N THR A 163 -7.12 -7.25 -3.66
CA THR A 163 -6.30 -6.85 -2.51
C THR A 163 -4.80 -6.93 -2.83
N ILE A 164 -4.34 -8.06 -3.39
CA ILE A 164 -2.91 -8.23 -3.74
C ILE A 164 -2.45 -7.18 -4.74
N VAL A 165 -3.27 -6.82 -5.73
CA VAL A 165 -2.92 -5.79 -6.71
C VAL A 165 -2.86 -4.40 -6.06
N ILE A 166 -3.77 -4.08 -5.14
CA ILE A 166 -3.79 -2.82 -4.40
C ILE A 166 -2.57 -2.70 -3.50
N GLU A 167 -2.20 -3.76 -2.77
CA GLU A 167 -0.97 -3.82 -1.96
C GLU A 167 0.26 -3.42 -2.82
N HIS A 168 0.40 -4.00 -4.01
CA HIS A 168 1.51 -3.67 -4.91
C HIS A 168 1.41 -2.27 -5.52
N LEU A 169 0.19 -1.79 -5.80
CA LEU A 169 -0.04 -0.44 -6.31
C LEU A 169 0.41 0.61 -5.28
N LEU A 170 0.05 0.44 -4.00
CA LEU A 170 0.48 1.35 -2.93
C LEU A 170 2.01 1.34 -2.79
N GLN A 171 2.63 0.16 -2.75
CA GLN A 171 4.08 0.05 -2.65
C GLN A 171 4.81 0.75 -3.81
N ALA A 172 4.34 0.54 -5.04
CA ALA A 172 4.92 1.20 -6.20
C ALA A 172 4.70 2.72 -6.17
N SER A 173 3.55 3.17 -5.65
CA SER A 173 3.21 4.58 -5.51
C SER A 173 4.09 5.29 -4.48
N ASP A 174 4.38 4.62 -3.37
CA ASP A 174 5.20 5.14 -2.28
C ASP A 174 6.65 5.44 -2.73
N VAL A 175 7.24 4.53 -3.52
CA VAL A 175 8.58 4.74 -4.09
C VAL A 175 8.57 5.43 -5.46
N ALA A 176 7.41 5.89 -5.95
CA ALA A 176 7.25 6.34 -7.34
C ALA A 176 8.13 7.54 -7.70
N HIS A 177 8.48 8.38 -6.72
CA HIS A 177 9.35 9.54 -6.90
C HIS A 177 10.71 9.17 -7.51
N THR A 178 11.16 7.92 -7.33
CA THR A 178 12.43 7.43 -7.87
C THR A 178 12.39 7.14 -9.37
N MET A 179 11.19 6.96 -9.92
CA MET A 179 10.93 6.71 -11.35
C MET A 179 10.46 7.97 -12.10
N GLN A 180 10.33 9.10 -11.40
CA GLN A 180 9.92 10.38 -12.00
C GLN A 180 11.12 11.13 -12.62
N HIS A 181 10.82 12.21 -13.34
CA HIS A 181 11.87 13.08 -13.90
C HIS A 181 12.84 13.54 -12.80
N TRP A 182 14.12 13.67 -13.16
CA TRP A 182 15.23 14.07 -12.29
C TRP A 182 14.97 15.21 -11.30
N HIS A 183 14.15 16.21 -11.66
CA HIS A 183 13.86 17.33 -10.78
C HIS A 183 12.93 16.92 -9.62
N VAL A 184 11.96 16.03 -9.88
CA VAL A 184 11.08 15.44 -8.87
C VAL A 184 11.87 14.51 -7.97
N TYR A 185 12.66 13.61 -8.58
CA TYR A 185 13.58 12.71 -7.87
C TYR A 185 14.43 13.48 -6.85
N ARG A 186 15.11 14.54 -7.31
CA ARG A 186 15.98 15.35 -6.45
C ARG A 186 15.22 16.05 -5.34
N ALA A 187 14.04 16.60 -5.63
CA ALA A 187 13.25 17.35 -4.65
C ALA A 187 12.78 16.45 -3.49
N TRP A 188 12.36 15.21 -3.79
CA TRP A 188 11.94 14.25 -2.75
C TRP A 188 13.13 13.68 -1.99
N ASN A 189 14.22 13.31 -2.66
CA ASN A 189 15.43 12.83 -1.99
C ASN A 189 16.05 13.89 -1.08
N GLU A 190 16.01 15.17 -1.47
CA GLU A 190 16.46 16.25 -0.58
C GLU A 190 15.61 16.33 0.70
N ARG A 191 14.30 16.09 0.63
CA ARG A 191 13.42 16.08 1.81
C ARG A 191 13.73 14.91 2.73
N LEU A 192 13.88 13.70 2.17
CA LEU A 192 14.27 12.52 2.92
C LEU A 192 15.64 12.71 3.60
N PHE A 193 16.62 13.27 2.87
CA PHE A 193 17.94 13.59 3.42
C PHE A 193 17.85 14.55 4.62
N ARG A 194 17.01 15.60 4.50
CA ARG A 194 16.80 16.57 5.58
C ARG A 194 16.14 15.91 6.79
N GLU A 195 15.15 15.05 6.60
CA GLU A 195 14.50 14.30 7.68
C GLU A 195 15.51 13.42 8.42
N MET A 196 16.32 12.65 7.70
CA MET A 196 17.37 11.82 8.28
C MET A 196 18.45 12.66 9.00
N THR A 197 18.76 13.84 8.47
CA THR A 197 19.71 14.77 9.10
C THR A 197 19.16 15.30 10.43
N VAL A 198 17.86 15.60 10.49
CA VAL A 198 17.19 16.03 11.73
C VAL A 198 17.24 14.91 12.77
N ALA A 199 16.85 13.69 12.40
CA ALA A 199 16.93 12.53 13.28
C ALA A 199 18.35 12.30 13.82
N TYR A 200 19.38 12.40 12.98
CA TYR A 200 20.78 12.29 13.41
C TYR A 200 21.17 13.39 14.41
N ARG A 201 20.84 14.65 14.11
CA ARG A 201 21.18 15.79 14.99
C ARG A 201 20.50 15.74 16.35
N GLU A 202 19.32 15.14 16.41
CA GLU A 202 18.58 14.90 17.64
C GLU A 202 19.07 13.65 18.40
N GLY A 203 20.04 12.92 17.86
CA GLY A 203 20.58 11.69 18.46
C GLY A 203 19.66 10.47 18.29
N ARG A 204 18.67 10.57 17.39
CA ARG A 204 17.68 9.52 17.07
C ARG A 204 18.15 8.58 15.94
N ALA A 205 19.22 8.96 15.24
CA ALA A 205 19.90 8.09 14.26
C ALA A 205 21.39 7.96 14.59
N GLU A 206 21.96 6.77 14.40
CA GLU A 206 23.35 6.48 14.74
C GLU A 206 24.37 7.09 13.77
N LYS A 207 23.98 7.26 12.50
CA LYS A 207 24.88 7.67 11.40
C LYS A 207 24.41 8.94 10.74
N ASP A 208 25.36 9.81 10.41
CA ASP A 208 25.09 10.99 9.60
C ASP A 208 24.75 10.55 8.17
N PRO A 209 23.59 10.95 7.60
CA PRO A 209 23.26 10.61 6.22
C PRO A 209 24.33 11.05 5.21
N VAL A 210 25.13 12.09 5.47
CA VAL A 210 26.23 12.53 4.59
C VAL A 210 27.22 11.40 4.28
N GLU A 211 27.45 10.49 5.23
CA GLU A 211 28.46 9.43 5.11
C GLU A 211 28.07 8.33 4.12
N PHE A 212 26.78 8.09 3.95
CA PHE A 212 26.27 6.95 3.18
C PHE A 212 25.30 7.32 2.06
N TRP A 213 24.84 8.58 1.96
CA TRP A 213 23.80 8.98 1.01
C TRP A 213 24.13 8.60 -0.43
N TYR A 214 25.32 8.98 -0.91
CA TYR A 214 25.71 8.71 -2.31
C TYR A 214 25.69 7.21 -2.66
N GLN A 215 26.19 6.36 -1.75
CA GLN A 215 26.16 4.90 -1.93
C GLN A 215 24.73 4.35 -1.83
N GLY A 216 23.92 4.90 -0.93
CA GLY A 216 22.51 4.55 -0.76
C GLY A 216 21.69 4.83 -2.03
N GLU A 217 21.85 6.02 -2.62
CA GLU A 217 21.12 6.39 -3.85
C GLU A 217 21.48 5.48 -5.04
N MET A 218 22.75 5.09 -5.18
CA MET A 218 23.14 4.10 -6.21
C MET A 218 22.47 2.75 -5.95
N GLY A 219 22.45 2.29 -4.69
CA GLY A 219 21.80 1.02 -4.32
C GLY A 219 20.27 1.04 -4.43
N PHE A 220 19.64 2.21 -4.39
CA PHE A 220 18.20 2.34 -4.64
C PHE A 220 17.85 2.24 -6.13
N PHE A 221 18.80 2.62 -7.01
CA PHE A 221 18.62 2.56 -8.45
C PHE A 221 18.87 1.16 -9.04
N ASP A 222 19.83 0.41 -8.50
CA ASP A 222 20.23 -0.93 -8.95
C ASP A 222 19.25 -2.05 -8.53
#